data_AF-A0A847D2K7-F1
#
_entry.id   AF-A0A847D2K7-F1
#
_cell.length_a   1.000
_cell.length_b   1.000
_cell.length_c   1.000
_cell.angle_alpha   90.00
_cell.angle_beta   90.00
_cell.angle_gamma   90.00
#
_symmetry.space_group_name_H-M   'P 1'
#
loop_
_entity.id
_entity.type
_entity.pdbx_description
1 polymer ?
#
loop_
_entity_poly.entity_id
_entity_poly.type
_entity_poly.pdbx_seq_one_letter_code
_entity_poly.pdbx_strand_id
1 'polypeptide(L)'
;MKSIKLNDSSGYMLFESLIALAMVSISIYVLMPHSVQFFTTLKAAGAEVAYWRVAQDQMQVIAKGGNPIGSQASGGMLFTTTWDPETAQLEVSGSD
;
A
#
# COMPACT_ATOMS: atom_id res chain seq x y z
N MET A 1 -14.95 56.79 26.42
CA MET A 1 -14.57 55.36 26.32
C MET A 1 -15.83 54.52 26.34
N LYS A 2 -16.20 53.93 25.19
CA LYS A 2 -17.04 52.73 25.11
C LYS A 2 -16.82 52.16 23.72
N SER A 3 -15.80 51.30 23.63
CA SER A 3 -15.67 50.36 22.51
C SER A 3 -16.96 49.54 22.51
N ILE A 4 -17.72 49.67 21.42
CA ILE A 4 -18.86 48.80 21.16
C ILE A 4 -18.23 47.44 20.89
N LYS A 5 -18.02 46.67 21.97
CA LYS A 5 -17.79 45.23 21.86
C LYS A 5 -18.94 44.71 21.01
N LEU A 6 -18.61 44.24 19.82
CA LEU A 6 -19.45 43.42 18.96
C LEU A 6 -19.87 42.21 19.81
N ASN A 7 -20.95 42.37 20.57
CA ASN A 7 -21.59 41.33 21.33
C ASN A 7 -22.57 40.59 20.42
N ASP A 8 -22.06 40.14 19.28
CA ASP A 8 -22.76 39.19 18.42
C ASP A 8 -21.89 37.94 18.32
N SER A 9 -21.84 37.22 19.44
CA SER A 9 -21.02 36.01 19.63
C SER A 9 -21.28 34.94 18.57
N SER A 10 -22.49 34.96 18.00
CA SER A 10 -22.95 34.11 16.91
C SER A 10 -22.11 34.28 15.64
N GLY A 11 -21.92 35.51 15.15
CA GLY A 11 -21.20 35.78 13.91
C GLY A 11 -19.71 35.45 13.99
N TYR A 12 -19.10 35.69 15.16
CA TYR A 12 -17.70 35.34 15.41
C TYR A 12 -17.51 33.81 15.48
N MET A 13 -18.42 33.10 16.14
CA MET A 13 -18.40 31.63 16.24
C MET A 13 -18.64 30.95 14.87
N LEU A 14 -19.47 31.53 14.01
CA LEU A 14 -19.65 31.05 12.62
C LEU A 14 -18.38 31.24 11.78
N PHE A 15 -17.70 32.37 11.93
CA PHE A 15 -16.45 32.63 11.21
C PHE A 15 -15.32 31.71 11.67
N GLU A 16 -15.17 31.49 12.98
CA GLU A 16 -14.22 30.51 13.53
C GLU A 16 -14.53 29.08 13.07
N SER A 17 -15.81 28.70 13.03
CA SER A 17 -16.24 27.40 12.51
C SER A 17 -15.94 27.23 11.03
N LEU A 18 -16.10 28.29 10.23
CA LEU A 18 -15.76 28.28 8.81
C LEU A 18 -14.25 28.12 8.58
N ILE A 19 -13.44 28.81 9.38
CA ILE A 19 -11.97 28.70 9.34
C ILE A 19 -11.54 27.28 9.75
N ALA A 20 -12.11 26.74 10.84
CA ALA A 20 -11.81 25.38 11.28
C ALA A 20 -12.18 24.35 10.20
N LEU A 21 -13.35 24.49 9.59
CA LEU A 21 -13.79 23.62 8.50
C LEU A 21 -12.88 23.73 7.27
N ALA A 22 -12.43 24.94 6.92
CA ALA A 22 -11.50 25.16 5.82
C ALA A 22 -10.13 24.50 6.10
N MET A 23 -9.60 24.65 7.31
CA MET A 23 -8.34 24.00 7.71
C MET A 23 -8.45 22.48 7.67
N VAL A 24 -9.54 21.90 8.17
CA VAL A 24 -9.78 20.44 8.11
C VAL A 24 -9.91 19.98 6.66
N SER A 25 -10.64 20.72 5.84
CA SER A 25 -10.84 20.37 4.41
C SER A 25 -9.53 20.41 3.63
N ILE A 26 -8.71 21.43 3.82
CA ILE A 26 -7.38 21.54 3.19
C ILE A 26 -6.47 20.41 3.68
N SER A 27 -6.51 20.10 4.98
CA SER A 27 -5.69 19.03 5.55
C SER A 27 -6.05 17.67 4.95
N ILE A 28 -7.34 17.35 4.81
CA ILE A 28 -7.79 16.11 4.16
C ILE A 28 -7.41 16.12 2.68
N TYR A 29 -7.60 17.24 1.98
CA TYR A 29 -7.26 17.36 0.57
C TYR A 29 -5.78 17.11 0.28
N VAL A 30 -4.89 17.58 1.16
CA VAL A 30 -3.44 17.34 1.06
C VAL A 30 -3.09 15.91 1.50
N LEU A 31 -3.64 15.42 2.60
CA LEU A 31 -3.25 14.14 3.18
C LEU A 31 -3.75 12.94 2.38
N MET A 32 -4.94 13.04 1.79
CA MET A 32 -5.59 11.95 1.07
C MET A 32 -4.75 11.41 -0.10
N PRO A 33 -4.25 12.23 -1.06
CA PRO A 33 -3.42 11.70 -2.15
C PRO A 33 -2.14 11.04 -1.65
N HIS A 34 -1.49 11.59 -0.62
CA HIS A 34 -0.29 10.99 -0.03
C HIS A 34 -0.58 9.65 0.65
N SER A 35 -1.70 9.53 1.35
CA SER A 35 -2.10 8.26 1.98
C SER A 35 -2.39 7.19 0.93
N VAL A 36 -3.07 7.53 -0.17
CA VAL A 36 -3.35 6.62 -1.27
C VAL A 36 -2.04 6.16 -1.90
N GLN A 37 -1.13 7.09 -2.22
CA GLN A 37 0.18 6.74 -2.76
C GLN A 37 0.94 5.79 -1.82
N PHE A 38 1.03 6.11 -0.53
CA PHE A 38 1.70 5.27 0.46
C PHE A 38 1.13 3.85 0.49
N PHE A 39 -0.20 3.69 0.58
CA PHE A 39 -0.82 2.36 0.63
C PHE A 39 -0.68 1.60 -0.70
N THR A 40 -0.71 2.28 -1.85
CA THR A 40 -0.45 1.63 -3.14
C THR A 40 0.97 1.11 -3.24
N THR A 41 1.97 1.90 -2.83
CA THR A 41 3.37 1.48 -2.77
C THR A 41 3.55 0.33 -1.78
N LEU A 42 2.92 0.40 -0.61
CA LEU A 42 2.98 -0.67 0.38
C LEU A 42 2.37 -1.97 -0.15
N LYS A 43 1.24 -1.91 -0.87
CA LYS A 43 0.64 -3.08 -1.53
C LYS A 43 1.61 -3.68 -2.56
N ALA A 44 2.22 -2.85 -3.40
CA ALA A 44 3.17 -3.30 -4.43
C ALA A 44 4.40 -3.96 -3.81
N ALA A 45 4.99 -3.35 -2.77
CA ALA A 45 6.11 -3.93 -2.04
C ALA A 45 5.73 -5.26 -1.36
N GLY A 46 4.53 -5.36 -0.79
CA GLY A 46 4.03 -6.61 -0.22
C GLY A 46 3.91 -7.74 -1.25
N ALA A 47 3.46 -7.42 -2.46
CA ALA A 47 3.42 -8.37 -3.56
C ALA A 47 4.82 -8.82 -3.98
N GLU A 48 5.76 -7.89 -4.13
CA GLU A 48 7.16 -8.19 -4.47
C GLU A 48 7.82 -9.11 -3.42
N VAL A 49 7.60 -8.85 -2.13
CA VAL A 49 8.09 -9.72 -1.05
C VAL A 49 7.49 -11.13 -1.16
N ALA A 50 6.22 -11.26 -1.54
CA ALA A 50 5.59 -12.57 -1.75
C ALA A 50 6.21 -13.32 -2.94
N TYR A 51 6.54 -12.62 -4.04
CA TYR A 51 7.29 -13.18 -5.17
C TYR A 51 8.67 -13.69 -4.74
N TRP A 52 9.46 -12.85 -4.05
CA TRP A 52 10.80 -13.21 -3.58
C TRP A 52 10.78 -14.41 -2.64
N ARG A 53 9.79 -14.49 -1.75
CA ARG A 53 9.63 -15.63 -0.84
C ARG A 53 9.38 -16.94 -1.61
N VAL A 54 8.49 -16.92 -2.59
CA VAL A 54 8.21 -18.11 -3.43
C VAL A 54 9.45 -18.50 -4.23
N ALA A 55 10.13 -17.54 -4.85
CA ALA A 55 11.36 -17.81 -5.59
C ALA A 55 12.43 -18.45 -4.68
N GLN A 56 12.61 -17.93 -3.46
CA GLN A 56 13.57 -18.47 -2.50
C GLN A 56 13.21 -19.89 -2.06
N ASP A 57 11.93 -20.16 -1.75
CA ASP A 57 11.44 -21.49 -1.38
C ASP A 57 11.70 -22.50 -2.50
N GLN A 58 11.37 -22.15 -3.75
CA GLN A 58 11.58 -23.04 -4.90
C GLN A 58 13.08 -23.26 -5.20
N MET A 59 13.91 -22.22 -5.09
CA MET A 59 15.35 -22.36 -5.23
C MET A 59 15.95 -23.30 -4.17
N GLN A 60 15.40 -23.30 -2.95
CA GLN A 60 15.82 -24.24 -1.92
C GLN A 60 15.43 -25.69 -2.24
N VAL A 61 14.27 -25.90 -2.88
CA VAL A 61 13.84 -27.22 -3.37
C VAL A 61 14.77 -27.72 -4.47
N ILE A 62 15.11 -26.87 -5.44
CA ILE A 62 16.05 -27.18 -6.54
C ILE A 62 17.43 -27.53 -5.98
N ALA A 63 17.94 -26.75 -5.02
CA ALA A 63 19.24 -26.98 -4.40
C ALA A 63 19.32 -28.34 -3.66
N LYS A 64 18.19 -28.88 -3.21
CA LYS A 64 18.10 -30.22 -2.59
C LYS A 64 17.93 -31.35 -3.62
N GLY A 65 17.96 -31.04 -4.92
CA GLY A 65 17.72 -31.99 -6.00
C GLY A 65 16.24 -32.33 -6.20
N GLY A 66 15.32 -31.55 -5.63
CA GLY A 66 13.88 -31.70 -5.85
C GLY A 66 13.40 -30.96 -7.10
N ASN A 67 12.17 -31.25 -7.51
CA ASN A 67 11.50 -30.53 -8.60
C ASN A 67 10.62 -29.41 -8.01
N PRO A 68 10.60 -28.20 -8.59
CA PRO A 68 9.74 -27.10 -8.12
C PRO A 68 8.26 -27.44 -8.13
N ILE A 69 7.54 -26.79 -7.24
CA ILE A 69 6.09 -26.93 -7.10
C ILE A 69 5.43 -26.05 -8.16
N GLY A 70 4.76 -26.68 -9.12
CA GLY A 70 4.13 -25.98 -10.25
C GLY A 70 3.14 -24.89 -9.85
N SER A 71 2.49 -24.98 -8.68
CA SER A 71 1.64 -23.91 -8.14
C SER A 71 1.71 -23.80 -6.62
N GLN A 72 1.89 -22.58 -6.10
CA GLN A 72 1.98 -22.28 -4.67
C GLN A 72 1.20 -20.99 -4.33
N ALA A 73 0.40 -21.02 -3.27
CA ALA A 73 -0.24 -19.81 -2.75
C ALA A 73 0.66 -19.11 -1.71
N SER A 74 0.86 -17.81 -1.84
CA SER A 74 1.69 -17.01 -0.93
C SER A 74 1.13 -15.58 -0.83
N GLY A 75 0.95 -15.05 0.38
CA GLY A 75 0.48 -13.67 0.57
C GLY A 75 -0.90 -13.36 -0.02
N GLY A 76 -1.74 -14.38 -0.26
CA GLY A 76 -3.06 -14.23 -0.88
C GLY A 76 -3.07 -14.34 -2.42
N MET A 77 -1.90 -14.45 -3.07
CA MET A 77 -1.77 -14.64 -4.53
C MET A 77 -1.41 -16.08 -4.86
N LEU A 78 -1.84 -16.54 -6.04
CA LEU A 78 -1.43 -17.83 -6.61
C LEU A 78 -0.20 -17.61 -7.50
N PHE A 79 0.88 -18.33 -7.21
CA PHE A 79 2.09 -18.33 -8.01
C PHE A 79 2.19 -19.64 -8.80
N THR A 80 2.63 -19.54 -10.04
CA THR A 80 3.02 -20.65 -10.90
C THR A 80 4.53 -20.58 -11.08
N THR A 81 5.21 -21.70 -10.84
CA THR A 81 6.66 -21.78 -10.98
C THR A 81 7.05 -22.80 -12.04
N THR A 82 7.93 -22.39 -12.94
CA THR A 82 8.45 -23.22 -14.04
C THR A 82 9.96 -23.24 -13.93
N TRP A 83 10.55 -24.43 -14.03
CA TRP A 83 11.99 -24.61 -13.97
C TRP A 83 12.50 -25.25 -15.24
N ASP A 84 13.47 -24.57 -15.86
CA ASP A 84 14.22 -25.10 -16.98
C ASP A 84 15.60 -25.59 -16.49
N PRO A 85 15.81 -26.91 -16.39
CA PRO A 85 17.08 -27.48 -15.94
C PRO A 85 18.21 -27.30 -16.95
N GLU A 86 17.94 -27.02 -18.23
CA GLU A 86 18.96 -26.82 -19.26
C GLU A 86 19.58 -25.42 -19.16
N THR A 87 18.77 -24.41 -18.85
CA THR A 87 19.20 -23.01 -18.71
C THR A 87 19.41 -22.59 -17.24
N ALA A 88 19.05 -23.44 -16.28
CA ALA A 88 19.03 -23.15 -14.85
C ALA A 88 18.19 -21.93 -14.48
N GLN A 89 17.09 -21.71 -15.21
CA GLN A 89 16.19 -20.57 -15.01
C GLN A 89 14.92 -21.01 -14.26
N LEU A 90 14.60 -20.25 -13.20
CA LEU A 90 13.34 -20.35 -12.48
C LEU A 90 12.46 -19.17 -12.89
N GLU A 91 11.35 -19.46 -13.56
CA GLU A 91 10.31 -18.48 -13.83
C GLU A 91 9.24 -18.57 -12.74
N VAL A 92 8.95 -17.43 -12.09
CA VAL A 92 7.87 -17.30 -11.12
C VAL A 92 6.88 -16.28 -11.66
N SER A 93 5.66 -16.72 -11.94
CA SER A 93 4.56 -15.86 -12.37
C SER A 93 3.46 -15.90 -11.32
N GLY A 94 2.81 -14.77 -11.05
CA GLY A 94 1.71 -14.68 -10.09
C GLY A 94 0.56 -13.86 -10.66
N SER A 95 -0.67 -14.29 -10.38
CA SER A 95 -1.87 -13.53 -10.69
C SER A 95 -2.56 -13.13 -9.38
N ASP A 96 -2.88 -11.84 -9.26
CA ASP A 96 -3.65 -11.23 -8.15
C ASP A 96 -5.13 -11.68 -8.21
#